data_AF-S9TS02-F1
#
_entry.id   AF-S9TS02-F1
#
_cell.length_a   1.000
_cell.length_b   1.000
_cell.length_c   1.000
_cell.angle_alpha   90.00
_cell.angle_beta   90.00
_cell.angle_gamma   90.00
#
_symmetry.space_group_name_H-M   'P 1'
#
loop_
_entity.id
_entity.type
_entity.pdbx_description
1 polymer ?
#
loop_
_entity_poly.entity_id
_entity_poly.type
_entity_poly.pdbx_seq_one_letter_code
_entity_poly.pdbx_strand_id
1 'polypeptide(L)'
;MMPGNNNIHSRFVSSPSCSRFLLTQSSWMKRSICAKVKKDFDAWAYNIFWPREGCNPKVQLTVEDIKFAYNAWSLLRLAMFYNTPYPKVLSSLTNTTPSMDIVYGGNRLFHMYSATDARLSAQHKKIALTPQHEKAVSLQDFFRNCGSRHSEEKYELVLGMENGLSSSVAAACDIQCYIPQYGSIGSLSMLSALAIATHIAASSPLKYSCPGKGHMPRSNHSHHVTDNGAKNMPHETDLLHLSNQDIKELLKTRRDTYSLQLAVMMYNDFGDRNISAVMRNANVYNCEKMIVVNRRKFNRRGAVGTQKVLDVVYTPTVDECTPFLDGYAVWLLYPYYPFLHVYGKDFTRADQEDGTFLRPHDPRLLEWLSTGHVLSPRHPLCQRHPQLCDKEVFLDDEQSLLEAVGAVKSSGYRGIMLVVPEEGASTHLNVEEIAHKVLFITHPHRLQSKVQRGLNPALSTAIAFERIRTIIDSV
;
A
#
# COMPACT_ATOMS: atom_id res chain seq x y z
N MET A 1 -42.46 73.03 -12.36
CA MET A 1 -43.32 72.14 -13.17
C MET A 1 -43.28 70.75 -12.56
N MET A 2 -44.41 70.05 -12.50
CA MET A 2 -44.51 68.57 -12.44
C MET A 2 -44.38 68.00 -13.87
N PRO A 3 -44.32 66.67 -14.13
CA PRO A 3 -44.37 65.49 -13.22
C PRO A 3 -43.06 64.65 -13.32
N GLY A 4 -42.89 63.43 -12.79
CA GLY A 4 -43.68 62.55 -11.91
C GLY A 4 -42.83 61.31 -11.58
N ASN A 5 -42.69 60.85 -10.34
CA ASN A 5 -43.64 60.10 -9.50
C ASN A 5 -43.73 58.59 -9.82
N ASN A 6 -43.17 57.74 -8.93
CA ASN A 6 -43.85 56.54 -8.43
C ASN A 6 -43.17 55.92 -7.18
N ASN A 7 -43.94 55.82 -6.09
CA ASN A 7 -43.67 55.02 -4.89
C ASN A 7 -44.42 53.64 -5.04
N ILE A 8 -44.57 52.69 -4.11
CA ILE A 8 -44.30 52.46 -2.66
C ILE A 8 -44.37 50.90 -2.46
N HIS A 9 -43.99 50.13 -1.43
CA HIS A 9 -43.45 50.22 -0.04
C HIS A 9 -42.20 49.28 0.03
N SER A 10 -41.29 49.19 1.02
CA SER A 10 -41.12 49.64 2.42
C SER A 10 -41.60 48.72 3.59
N ARG A 11 -40.62 48.23 4.38
CA ARG A 11 -40.65 47.74 5.80
C ARG A 11 -40.65 46.21 6.10
N PHE A 12 -39.70 45.87 6.98
CA PHE A 12 -39.61 44.82 8.01
C PHE A 12 -40.87 44.02 8.40
N VAL A 13 -40.71 42.74 8.76
CA VAL A 13 -40.75 42.21 10.17
C VAL A 13 -40.55 40.66 10.21
N SER A 14 -40.10 40.13 11.36
CA SER A 14 -40.18 38.72 11.85
C SER A 14 -39.53 37.55 11.09
N SER A 15 -38.56 36.92 11.75
CA SER A 15 -38.55 35.46 11.97
C SER A 15 -39.66 35.11 12.99
N PRO A 16 -40.22 33.86 13.09
CA PRO A 16 -39.51 32.59 12.91
C PRO A 16 -40.27 31.43 12.22
N SER A 17 -39.54 30.35 11.91
CA SER A 17 -39.97 28.97 12.23
C SER A 17 -38.83 27.96 12.00
N CYS A 18 -38.79 26.89 12.79
CA CYS A 18 -37.84 25.79 12.62
C CYS A 18 -38.57 24.60 11.96
N SER A 19 -38.18 24.23 10.74
CA SER A 19 -38.89 23.20 9.95
C SER A 19 -37.95 22.36 9.08
N ARG A 20 -37.41 21.29 9.69
CA ARG A 20 -36.91 20.04 9.08
C ARG A 20 -36.54 20.07 7.58
N PHE A 21 -35.28 20.36 7.24
CA PHE A 21 -34.69 19.92 5.97
C PHE A 21 -34.36 18.42 6.01
N LEU A 22 -35.39 17.58 5.82
CA LEU A 22 -35.21 16.17 5.47
C LEU A 22 -34.82 16.07 3.98
N LEU A 23 -33.55 16.36 3.68
CA LEU A 23 -32.98 16.15 2.35
C LEU A 23 -32.86 14.64 2.08
N THR A 24 -33.72 14.13 1.19
CA THR A 24 -33.73 12.74 0.77
C THR A 24 -32.50 12.40 -0.08
N GLN A 25 -32.03 11.15 0.00
CA GLN A 25 -30.76 10.70 -0.58
C GLN A 25 -30.69 10.71 -2.12
N SER A 26 -31.75 11.11 -2.82
CA SER A 26 -31.95 10.88 -4.26
C SER A 26 -31.22 11.88 -5.19
N SER A 27 -30.73 13.01 -4.68
CA SER A 27 -30.18 14.09 -5.52
C SER A 27 -28.78 13.81 -6.10
N TRP A 28 -27.94 13.04 -5.42
CA TRP A 28 -26.54 12.83 -5.79
C TRP A 28 -26.32 11.90 -7.00
N MET A 29 -27.32 11.14 -7.43
CA MET A 29 -27.15 10.07 -8.44
C MET A 29 -27.08 10.55 -9.90
N LYS A 30 -27.46 11.79 -10.23
CA LYS A 30 -27.72 12.23 -11.62
C LYS A 30 -26.54 12.87 -12.37
N ARG A 31 -25.31 12.32 -12.26
CA ARG A 31 -24.20 12.65 -13.19
C ARG A 31 -23.36 11.43 -13.63
N SER A 32 -23.73 10.90 -14.81
CA SER A 32 -22.88 10.42 -15.92
C SER A 32 -23.63 9.32 -16.68
N ILE A 33 -24.05 9.60 -17.91
CA ILE A 33 -24.94 8.73 -18.72
C ILE A 33 -24.15 7.90 -19.76
N CYS A 34 -22.84 8.08 -19.88
CA CYS A 34 -21.99 7.36 -20.86
C CYS A 34 -20.89 6.53 -20.20
N ALA A 35 -21.28 5.64 -19.28
CA ALA A 35 -20.44 4.56 -18.76
C ALA A 35 -21.31 3.31 -18.54
N LYS A 36 -21.03 2.23 -19.28
CA LYS A 36 -21.69 0.93 -19.07
C LYS A 36 -21.10 0.30 -17.81
N VAL A 37 -21.89 0.30 -16.73
CA VAL A 37 -21.52 -0.08 -15.34
C VAL A 37 -20.40 0.80 -14.75
N LYS A 38 -20.76 1.68 -13.80
CA LYS A 38 -19.79 2.25 -12.85
C LYS A 38 -19.50 1.17 -11.80
N LYS A 39 -18.36 0.47 -11.89
CA LYS A 39 -17.85 -0.32 -10.76
C LYS A 39 -17.43 0.63 -9.64
N ASP A 40 -18.08 0.54 -8.49
CA ASP A 40 -17.84 1.41 -7.35
C ASP A 40 -16.68 0.89 -6.52
N PHE A 41 -15.47 1.33 -6.88
CA PHE A 41 -14.24 1.05 -6.13
C PHE A 41 -14.24 1.63 -4.72
N ASP A 42 -15.06 2.66 -4.46
CA ASP A 42 -15.14 3.28 -3.15
C ASP A 42 -16.12 2.49 -2.26
N ALA A 43 -16.70 1.37 -2.75
CA ALA A 43 -17.59 0.49 -1.99
C ALA A 43 -16.99 -0.03 -0.67
N TRP A 44 -15.67 -0.24 -0.59
CA TRP A 44 -15.00 -0.60 0.67
C TRP A 44 -15.27 0.44 1.78
N ALA A 45 -15.54 1.70 1.43
CA ALA A 45 -15.83 2.76 2.39
C ALA A 45 -17.29 2.79 2.91
N TYR A 46 -18.24 2.12 2.25
CA TYR A 46 -19.68 2.27 2.57
C TYR A 46 -20.14 1.61 3.86
N ASN A 47 -19.34 0.73 4.47
CA ASN A 47 -19.63 0.12 5.78
C ASN A 47 -18.36 -0.01 6.64
N ILE A 48 -17.52 1.02 6.70
CA ILE A 48 -16.34 1.06 7.59
C ILE A 48 -16.78 0.87 9.05
N PHE A 49 -16.57 -0.33 9.57
CA PHE A 49 -16.61 -0.62 11.00
C PHE A 49 -15.19 -0.57 11.57
N TRP A 50 -14.88 0.55 12.22
CA TRP A 50 -13.63 0.73 12.97
C TRP A 50 -13.98 0.93 14.46
N PRO A 51 -13.84 -0.11 15.30
CA PRO A 51 -14.07 0.04 16.73
C PRO A 51 -12.98 0.93 17.35
N ARG A 52 -13.38 1.89 18.19
CA ARG A 52 -12.44 2.78 18.90
C ARG A 52 -11.76 2.09 20.08
N GLU A 53 -12.47 1.16 20.71
CA GLU A 53 -11.97 0.31 21.79
C GLU A 53 -11.26 -0.93 21.21
N GLY A 54 -10.25 -1.43 21.92
CA GLY A 54 -9.47 -2.58 21.45
C GLY A 54 -8.53 -2.29 20.27
N CYS A 55 -8.24 -1.01 19.97
CA CYS A 55 -7.14 -0.64 19.08
C CYS A 55 -5.77 -1.06 19.66
N ASN A 56 -4.74 -1.14 18.81
CA ASN A 56 -3.36 -1.47 19.16
C ASN A 56 -2.58 -0.17 19.50
N PRO A 57 -2.37 0.18 20.78
CA PRO A 57 -1.72 1.42 21.17
C PRO A 57 -0.19 1.38 21.03
N LYS A 58 0.39 0.28 20.51
CA LYS A 58 1.84 0.16 20.29
C LYS A 58 2.29 1.03 19.11
N VAL A 59 1.45 1.23 18.09
CA VAL A 59 1.78 1.99 16.88
C VAL A 59 0.72 3.05 16.61
N GLN A 60 1.15 4.31 16.57
CA GLN A 60 0.37 5.46 16.10
C GLN A 60 0.93 5.94 14.76
N LEU A 61 0.04 6.25 13.82
CA LEU A 61 0.41 6.76 12.49
C LEU A 61 0.14 8.26 12.41
N THR A 62 1.13 9.03 12.00
CA THR A 62 1.07 10.49 11.93
C THR A 62 1.70 10.98 10.63
N VAL A 63 0.93 11.71 9.83
CA VAL A 63 1.44 12.40 8.64
C VAL A 63 1.51 13.90 8.88
N GLU A 64 2.52 14.57 8.34
CA GLU A 64 2.61 16.03 8.44
C GLU A 64 1.48 16.70 7.66
N ASP A 65 1.25 16.29 6.41
CA ASP A 65 0.21 16.83 5.54
C ASP A 65 -0.20 15.81 4.46
N ILE A 66 -1.44 15.86 3.96
CA ILE A 66 -1.98 14.83 3.06
C ILE A 66 -3.01 15.36 2.04
N LYS A 67 -2.52 15.78 0.86
CA LYS A 67 -3.29 16.59 -0.11
C LYS A 67 -4.11 15.81 -1.16
N PHE A 68 -4.06 14.48 -1.16
CA PHE A 68 -4.70 13.64 -2.19
C PHE A 68 -5.59 12.55 -1.56
N ALA A 69 -6.83 12.43 -2.06
CA ALA A 69 -7.81 11.45 -1.56
C ALA A 69 -7.30 10.00 -1.55
N TYR A 70 -6.55 9.57 -2.58
CA TYR A 70 -5.98 8.22 -2.65
C TYR A 70 -4.95 7.94 -1.54
N ASN A 71 -4.13 8.92 -1.19
CA ASN A 71 -3.17 8.81 -0.08
C ASN A 71 -3.94 8.74 1.25
N ALA A 72 -4.96 9.58 1.42
CA ALA A 72 -5.84 9.59 2.60
C ALA A 72 -6.55 8.24 2.80
N TRP A 73 -7.14 7.66 1.74
CA TRP A 73 -7.73 6.32 1.79
C TRP A 73 -6.72 5.22 2.14
N SER A 74 -5.52 5.30 1.58
CA SER A 74 -4.42 4.37 1.88
C SER A 74 -3.97 4.46 3.34
N LEU A 75 -3.97 5.66 3.93
CA LEU A 75 -3.67 5.88 5.35
C LEU A 75 -4.71 5.24 6.27
N LEU A 76 -6.01 5.40 6.00
CA LEU A 76 -7.08 4.75 6.79
C LEU A 76 -6.99 3.22 6.69
N ARG A 77 -6.77 2.68 5.48
CA ARG A 77 -6.62 1.24 5.25
C ARG A 77 -5.44 0.65 6.01
N LEU A 78 -4.29 1.33 6.01
CA LEU A 78 -3.11 0.90 6.76
C LEU A 78 -3.38 0.88 8.27
N ALA A 79 -3.99 1.94 8.79
CA ALA A 79 -4.37 2.07 10.19
C ALA A 79 -5.38 0.99 10.62
N MET A 80 -6.45 0.77 9.85
CA MET A 80 -7.44 -0.28 10.11
C MET A 80 -6.85 -1.70 10.03
N PHE A 81 -5.95 -1.94 9.07
CA PHE A 81 -5.29 -3.24 8.92
C PHE A 81 -4.44 -3.58 10.14
N TYR A 82 -3.58 -2.66 10.61
CA TYR A 82 -2.81 -2.85 11.84
C TYR A 82 -3.59 -2.52 13.13
N ASN A 83 -4.88 -2.20 13.01
CA ASN A 83 -5.80 -1.89 14.10
C ASN A 83 -5.30 -0.74 15.01
N THR A 84 -4.59 0.24 14.45
CA THR A 84 -4.03 1.37 15.20
C THR A 84 -5.14 2.30 15.72
N PRO A 85 -4.83 3.24 16.62
CA PRO A 85 -5.66 4.44 16.80
C PRO A 85 -5.84 5.18 15.47
N TYR A 86 -6.84 6.07 15.41
CA TYR A 86 -7.05 6.91 14.22
C TYR A 86 -5.76 7.70 13.88
N PRO A 87 -5.35 7.76 12.60
CA PRO A 87 -4.17 8.48 12.18
C PRO A 87 -4.29 9.99 12.45
N LYS A 88 -3.16 10.61 12.78
CA LYS A 88 -3.05 12.07 12.88
C LYS A 88 -2.62 12.69 11.56
N VAL A 89 -3.07 13.91 11.33
CA VAL A 89 -2.51 14.87 10.38
C VAL A 89 -2.08 16.10 11.18
N LEU A 90 -0.82 16.50 11.08
CA LEU A 90 -0.31 17.67 11.80
C LEU A 90 -0.86 18.97 11.18
N SER A 91 -1.05 19.00 9.86
CA SER A 91 -1.77 20.09 9.18
C SER A 91 -3.27 20.10 9.52
N SER A 92 -3.86 21.29 9.43
CA SER A 92 -5.30 21.51 9.53
C SER A 92 -6.08 21.09 8.26
N LEU A 93 -5.39 20.62 7.22
CA LEU A 93 -5.91 20.34 5.86
C LEU A 93 -6.67 21.51 5.18
N THR A 94 -6.52 22.74 5.67
CA THR A 94 -7.01 23.96 4.98
C THR A 94 -6.31 24.15 3.63
N ASN A 95 -7.04 24.62 2.62
CA ASN A 95 -6.52 24.87 1.26
C ASN A 95 -5.90 23.63 0.59
N THR A 96 -6.45 22.44 0.86
CA THR A 96 -6.07 21.19 0.19
C THR A 96 -6.69 21.08 -1.21
N THR A 97 -6.39 20.02 -1.97
CA THR A 97 -7.05 19.82 -3.26
C THR A 97 -8.55 19.57 -3.07
N PRO A 98 -9.43 19.91 -4.03
CA PRO A 98 -10.87 19.63 -3.92
C PRO A 98 -11.24 18.15 -3.74
N SER A 99 -10.30 17.22 -3.92
CA SER A 99 -10.50 15.79 -3.58
C SER A 99 -10.44 15.50 -2.07
N MET A 100 -9.81 16.38 -1.30
CA MET A 100 -9.69 16.31 0.15
C MET A 100 -10.65 17.29 0.84
N ASP A 101 -10.79 18.51 0.32
CA ASP A 101 -11.59 19.58 0.94
C ASP A 101 -13.08 19.22 1.06
N ILE A 102 -13.53 19.02 2.29
CA ILE A 102 -14.90 18.64 2.64
C ILE A 102 -15.97 19.63 2.14
N VAL A 103 -15.63 20.91 1.96
CA VAL A 103 -16.56 21.95 1.45
C VAL A 103 -16.92 21.68 -0.01
N TYR A 104 -15.97 21.16 -0.80
CA TYR A 104 -16.16 20.83 -2.22
C TYR A 104 -16.56 19.36 -2.46
N GLY A 105 -16.99 18.66 -1.40
CA GLY A 105 -17.36 17.23 -1.46
C GLY A 105 -16.19 16.27 -1.27
N GLY A 106 -15.08 16.74 -0.69
CA GLY A 106 -13.91 15.94 -0.34
C GLY A 106 -14.16 14.93 0.80
N ASN A 107 -13.08 14.37 1.32
CA ASN A 107 -13.14 13.09 2.04
C ASN A 107 -13.66 13.21 3.49
N ARG A 108 -14.99 13.36 3.64
CA ARG A 108 -15.68 13.38 4.94
C ARG A 108 -15.38 12.15 5.80
N LEU A 109 -15.24 10.96 5.21
CA LEU A 109 -14.92 9.74 5.96
C LEU A 109 -13.50 9.79 6.53
N PHE A 110 -12.53 10.36 5.81
CA PHE A 110 -11.20 10.65 6.36
C PHE A 110 -11.27 11.60 7.57
N HIS A 111 -12.02 12.69 7.50
CA HIS A 111 -12.22 13.58 8.65
C HIS A 111 -13.00 12.93 9.82
N MET A 112 -13.79 11.87 9.58
CA MET A 112 -14.43 11.09 10.64
C MET A 112 -13.52 10.04 11.29
N TYR A 113 -12.46 9.63 10.60
CA TYR A 113 -11.55 8.54 10.97
C TYR A 113 -10.07 8.97 11.06
N SER A 114 -9.82 10.26 11.27
CA SER A 114 -8.49 10.86 11.48
C SER A 114 -8.58 12.04 12.45
N ALA A 115 -7.45 12.49 12.99
CA ALA A 115 -7.36 13.73 13.75
C ALA A 115 -6.52 14.76 12.99
N THR A 116 -7.13 15.84 12.50
CA THR A 116 -6.46 16.97 11.83
C THR A 116 -6.09 18.07 12.82
N ASP A 117 -5.12 18.93 12.50
CA ASP A 117 -4.53 19.91 13.43
C ASP A 117 -3.98 19.23 14.72
N ALA A 118 -3.53 17.98 14.57
CA ALA A 118 -3.17 17.12 15.68
C ALA A 118 -1.71 17.33 16.12
N ARG A 119 -1.43 17.05 17.40
CA ARG A 119 -0.09 17.18 17.98
C ARG A 119 0.62 15.83 18.05
N LEU A 120 1.94 15.86 17.87
CA LEU A 120 2.83 14.74 18.19
C LEU A 120 2.62 14.26 19.64
N SER A 121 2.83 12.98 19.86
CA SER A 121 2.58 12.29 21.12
C SER A 121 3.67 12.58 22.16
N ALA A 122 3.24 12.93 23.37
CA ALA A 122 4.12 12.97 24.54
C ALA A 122 4.36 11.57 25.16
N GLN A 123 3.64 10.53 24.71
CA GLN A 123 3.66 9.18 25.29
C GLN A 123 4.28 8.12 24.36
N HIS A 124 4.66 8.48 23.14
CA HIS A 124 5.21 7.56 22.14
C HIS A 124 6.58 8.06 21.67
N LYS A 125 7.43 7.11 21.30
CA LYS A 125 8.73 7.35 20.69
C LYS A 125 8.52 7.68 19.20
N LYS A 126 8.89 8.89 18.81
CA LYS A 126 8.58 9.51 17.52
C LYS A 126 9.67 9.17 16.52
N ILE A 127 9.32 8.35 15.53
CA ILE A 127 10.23 7.91 14.46
C ILE A 127 9.88 8.71 13.20
N ALA A 128 10.75 9.65 12.83
CA ALA A 128 10.64 10.38 11.58
C ALA A 128 11.14 9.52 10.42
N LEU A 129 10.26 9.24 9.45
CA LEU A 129 10.62 8.65 8.17
C LEU A 129 11.15 9.76 7.25
N THR A 130 12.46 10.04 7.37
CA THR A 130 13.14 11.12 6.65
C THR A 130 14.50 10.63 6.11
N PRO A 131 14.55 10.20 4.83
CA PRO A 131 15.73 9.51 4.29
C PRO A 131 16.88 10.44 3.87
N GLN A 132 16.83 11.70 4.29
CA GLN A 132 17.80 12.74 3.94
C GLN A 132 18.37 13.44 5.18
N HIS A 133 17.99 13.01 6.38
CA HIS A 133 18.53 13.57 7.62
C HIS A 133 19.93 12.99 7.89
N GLU A 134 20.90 13.85 8.21
CA GLU A 134 22.30 13.51 8.53
C GLU A 134 22.47 12.39 9.58
N LYS A 135 21.50 12.22 10.48
CA LYS A 135 21.50 11.22 11.56
C LYS A 135 20.55 10.04 11.29
N ALA A 136 20.06 9.89 10.07
CA ALA A 136 19.10 8.83 9.73
C ALA A 136 19.78 7.44 9.73
N VAL A 137 19.24 6.52 10.53
CA VAL A 137 19.66 5.10 10.53
C VAL A 137 18.70 4.27 9.66
N SER A 138 19.12 3.07 9.24
CA SER A 138 18.16 2.17 8.59
C SER A 138 17.08 1.77 9.59
N LEU A 139 15.84 1.67 9.11
CA LEU A 139 14.68 1.28 9.90
C LEU A 139 14.88 -0.12 10.52
N GLN A 140 15.45 -1.04 9.75
CA GLN A 140 15.77 -2.40 10.15
C GLN A 140 16.84 -2.43 11.25
N ASP A 141 17.94 -1.68 11.10
CA ASP A 141 18.97 -1.58 12.14
C ASP A 141 18.41 -0.99 13.43
N PHE A 142 17.56 0.05 13.34
CA PHE A 142 16.92 0.64 14.52
C PHE A 142 16.08 -0.40 15.29
N PHE A 143 15.19 -1.13 14.62
CA PHE A 143 14.34 -2.10 15.29
C PHE A 143 15.09 -3.35 15.76
N ARG A 144 16.11 -3.82 15.01
CA ARG A 144 17.04 -4.86 15.48
C ARG A 144 17.74 -4.42 16.78
N ASN A 145 18.23 -3.19 16.83
CA ASN A 145 18.95 -2.64 17.98
C ASN A 145 18.04 -2.27 19.18
N CYS A 146 16.71 -2.23 18.99
CA CYS A 146 15.77 -2.15 20.12
C CYS A 146 15.78 -3.45 20.95
N GLY A 147 15.88 -4.61 20.30
CA GLY A 147 15.86 -5.91 20.96
C GLY A 147 14.54 -6.18 21.68
N SER A 148 14.60 -6.75 22.89
CA SER A 148 13.41 -7.04 23.72
C SER A 148 12.51 -5.82 23.97
N ARG A 149 13.11 -4.63 24.14
CA ARG A 149 12.42 -3.35 24.36
C ARG A 149 11.39 -3.02 23.28
N HIS A 150 11.54 -3.58 22.08
CA HIS A 150 10.58 -3.40 21.00
C HIS A 150 9.16 -3.91 21.34
N SER A 151 9.03 -4.80 22.32
CA SER A 151 7.74 -5.31 22.81
C SER A 151 7.01 -4.32 23.73
N GLU A 152 7.76 -3.42 24.36
CA GLU A 152 7.32 -2.55 25.47
C GLU A 152 7.18 -1.08 25.04
N GLU A 153 8.06 -0.63 24.13
CA GLU A 153 8.02 0.72 23.57
C GLU A 153 6.79 0.94 22.69
N LYS A 154 6.16 2.12 22.82
CA LYS A 154 5.13 2.62 21.91
C LYS A 154 5.74 3.58 20.90
N TYR A 155 5.37 3.44 19.64
CA TYR A 155 5.96 4.17 18.52
C TYR A 155 4.93 5.08 17.83
N GLU A 156 5.31 6.31 17.56
CA GLU A 156 4.59 7.19 16.63
C GLU A 156 5.42 7.30 15.35
N LEU A 157 4.88 6.76 14.25
CA LEU A 157 5.52 6.83 12.95
C LEU A 157 5.12 8.13 12.28
N VAL A 158 6.09 9.03 12.13
CA VAL A 158 5.91 10.40 11.62
C VAL A 158 6.46 10.48 10.21
N LEU A 159 5.62 10.88 9.25
CA LEU A 159 5.97 10.93 7.84
C LEU A 159 5.54 12.24 7.18
N GLY A 160 6.41 12.79 6.34
CA GLY A 160 6.15 14.02 5.61
C GLY A 160 5.34 13.81 4.33
N MET A 161 5.36 14.81 3.45
CA MET A 161 4.86 14.65 2.08
C MET A 161 5.87 13.86 1.22
N GLU A 162 5.58 13.66 -0.07
CA GLU A 162 6.52 13.05 -1.04
C GLU A 162 7.88 13.78 -1.10
N ASN A 163 7.95 15.05 -0.66
CA ASN A 163 9.18 15.85 -0.58
C ASN A 163 9.94 15.68 0.76
N GLY A 164 9.45 14.85 1.69
CA GLY A 164 10.00 14.71 3.05
C GLY A 164 9.23 15.51 4.12
N LEU A 165 9.79 15.49 5.34
CA LEU A 165 9.32 16.23 6.52
C LEU A 165 9.91 17.65 6.56
N SER A 166 9.19 18.61 7.14
CA SER A 166 9.79 19.89 7.52
C SER A 166 10.82 19.72 8.66
N SER A 167 11.81 20.61 8.70
CA SER A 167 12.90 20.56 9.69
C SER A 167 12.41 20.67 11.14
N SER A 168 11.31 21.40 11.39
CA SER A 168 10.72 21.53 12.72
C SER A 168 10.03 20.23 13.18
N VAL A 169 9.30 19.54 12.30
CA VAL A 169 8.69 18.25 12.63
C VAL A 169 9.75 17.15 12.75
N ALA A 170 10.76 17.15 11.88
CA ALA A 170 11.88 16.21 11.96
C ALA A 170 12.72 16.37 13.24
N ALA A 171 12.94 17.61 13.71
CA ALA A 171 13.63 17.91 14.97
C ALA A 171 12.76 17.64 16.22
N ALA A 172 11.42 17.61 16.07
CA ALA A 172 10.50 17.20 17.13
C ALA A 172 10.35 15.67 17.27
N CYS A 173 11.04 14.89 16.44
CA CYS A 173 11.07 13.43 16.51
C CYS A 173 12.32 12.92 17.23
N ASP A 174 12.18 11.84 18.00
CA ASP A 174 13.26 11.32 18.86
C ASP A 174 14.30 10.52 18.06
N ILE A 175 13.89 9.98 16.89
CA ILE A 175 14.72 9.16 15.99
C ILE A 175 14.41 9.57 14.55
N GLN A 176 15.42 9.58 13.70
CA GLN A 176 15.27 9.69 12.25
C GLN A 176 15.66 8.36 11.59
N CYS A 177 14.80 7.85 10.71
CA CYS A 177 14.98 6.57 10.02
C CYS A 177 14.78 6.72 8.51
N TYR A 178 15.46 5.85 7.75
CA TYR A 178 15.24 5.64 6.32
C TYR A 178 14.90 4.18 6.03
N ILE A 179 14.20 3.95 4.91
CA ILE A 179 13.97 2.60 4.37
C ILE A 179 15.01 2.37 3.27
N PRO A 180 15.90 1.37 3.41
CA PRO A 180 16.91 1.06 2.40
C PRO A 180 16.29 0.67 1.06
N GLN A 181 16.89 1.15 -0.03
CA GLN A 181 16.44 0.93 -1.39
C GLN A 181 17.51 0.21 -2.24
N TYR A 182 17.06 -0.36 -3.35
CA TYR A 182 17.88 -1.17 -4.26
C TYR A 182 17.82 -0.70 -5.72
N GLY A 183 16.78 0.07 -6.07
CA GLY A 183 16.49 0.64 -7.38
C GLY A 183 17.28 1.91 -7.72
N SER A 184 16.66 2.76 -8.55
CA SER A 184 17.38 3.85 -9.23
C SER A 184 16.57 5.11 -9.55
N ILE A 185 15.23 5.03 -9.69
CA ILE A 185 14.38 6.19 -10.04
C ILE A 185 13.13 6.18 -9.18
N GLY A 186 12.83 7.31 -8.55
CA GLY A 186 11.76 7.51 -7.60
C GLY A 186 12.01 6.80 -6.28
N SER A 187 11.95 7.57 -5.19
CA SER A 187 11.74 7.04 -3.83
C SER A 187 10.48 6.15 -3.75
N LEU A 188 10.27 5.42 -2.64
CA LEU A 188 8.95 4.85 -2.34
C LEU A 188 7.85 5.92 -2.35
N SER A 189 6.61 5.54 -2.68
CA SER A 189 5.48 6.42 -2.38
C SER A 189 5.37 6.66 -0.88
N MET A 190 4.87 7.82 -0.48
CA MET A 190 4.67 8.21 0.92
C MET A 190 4.02 7.07 1.72
N LEU A 191 2.87 6.56 1.28
CA LEU A 191 2.19 5.50 2.02
C LEU A 191 2.84 4.11 1.85
N SER A 192 3.57 3.84 0.76
CA SER A 192 4.42 2.63 0.66
C SER A 192 5.47 2.61 1.79
N ALA A 193 6.12 3.74 2.06
CA ALA A 193 7.09 3.88 3.13
C ALA A 193 6.43 3.71 4.52
N LEU A 194 5.28 4.34 4.74
CA LEU A 194 4.54 4.17 6.00
C LEU A 194 4.07 2.73 6.21
N ALA A 195 3.71 2.00 5.15
CA ALA A 195 3.25 0.61 5.24
C ALA A 195 4.35 -0.33 5.75
N ILE A 196 5.56 -0.22 5.18
CA ILE A 196 6.76 -0.93 5.64
C ILE A 196 7.07 -0.59 7.10
N ALA A 197 7.08 0.70 7.44
CA ALA A 197 7.34 1.14 8.82
C ALA A 197 6.31 0.64 9.82
N THR A 198 5.03 0.61 9.43
CA THR A 198 3.94 0.11 10.27
C THR A 198 4.03 -1.41 10.45
N HIS A 199 4.31 -2.16 9.38
CA HIS A 199 4.52 -3.61 9.43
C HIS A 199 5.66 -3.99 10.39
N ILE A 200 6.81 -3.32 10.26
CA ILE A 200 7.98 -3.56 11.10
C ILE A 200 7.68 -3.17 12.56
N ALA A 201 7.07 -2.00 12.81
CA ALA A 201 6.77 -1.53 14.16
C ALA A 201 5.65 -2.32 14.87
N ALA A 202 4.67 -2.84 14.12
CA ALA A 202 3.53 -3.58 14.66
C ALA A 202 3.82 -5.07 14.90
N SER A 203 4.87 -5.62 14.29
CA SER A 203 5.30 -7.00 14.50
C SER A 203 5.73 -7.26 15.96
N SER A 204 5.79 -8.55 16.33
CA SER A 204 6.58 -8.99 17.50
C SER A 204 8.07 -8.70 17.25
N PRO A 205 8.96 -8.74 18.27
CA PRO A 205 10.39 -8.53 18.08
C PRO A 205 11.01 -9.63 17.20
N LEU A 206 11.02 -9.39 15.88
CA LEU A 206 11.77 -10.19 14.93
C LEU A 206 13.26 -9.93 15.18
N LYS A 207 14.06 -10.98 15.08
CA LYS A 207 15.50 -10.84 14.81
C LYS A 207 15.62 -10.32 13.38
N TYR A 208 15.55 -9.01 13.18
CA TYR A 208 15.60 -8.40 11.86
C TYR A 208 16.98 -8.60 11.22
N SER A 209 17.03 -9.38 10.16
CA SER A 209 18.05 -9.31 9.11
C SER A 209 18.11 -7.88 8.59
N CYS A 210 19.31 -7.38 8.36
CA CYS A 210 19.51 -6.00 7.92
C CYS A 210 20.10 -5.98 6.51
N PRO A 211 19.56 -5.13 5.62
CA PRO A 211 19.89 -5.15 4.20
C PRO A 211 21.33 -4.71 3.93
N GLY A 212 22.22 -5.66 3.64
CA GLY A 212 23.66 -5.42 3.45
C GLY A 212 24.05 -4.71 2.15
N LYS A 213 23.19 -4.73 1.12
CA LYS A 213 23.39 -4.03 -0.16
C LYS A 213 22.41 -2.87 -0.36
N GLY A 214 21.38 -2.73 0.49
CA GLY A 214 20.41 -1.64 0.45
C GLY A 214 21.04 -0.29 0.80
N HIS A 215 20.63 0.80 0.14
CA HIS A 215 21.23 2.13 0.32
C HIS A 215 20.21 3.18 0.78
N MET A 216 20.68 4.27 1.39
CA MET A 216 19.84 5.41 1.79
C MET A 216 19.41 6.23 0.57
N PRO A 217 18.09 6.47 0.36
CA PRO A 217 17.60 7.24 -0.77
C PRO A 217 17.66 8.75 -0.46
N ARG A 218 18.65 9.43 -1.03
CA ARG A 218 18.90 10.88 -0.91
C ARG A 218 17.86 11.65 -1.77
N SER A 219 18.02 12.96 -1.99
CA SER A 219 17.33 13.68 -3.07
C SER A 219 18.10 14.93 -3.54
N ASN A 220 17.51 15.75 -4.41
CA ASN A 220 18.12 16.95 -5.00
C ASN A 220 18.43 18.06 -3.96
N HIS A 221 19.55 17.93 -3.25
CA HIS A 221 20.14 19.00 -2.44
C HIS A 221 21.63 19.19 -2.74
N SER A 222 22.11 20.43 -2.58
CA SER A 222 23.42 20.93 -3.01
C SER A 222 24.64 20.43 -2.21
N HIS A 223 24.48 19.43 -1.35
CA HIS A 223 25.53 18.89 -0.50
C HIS A 223 25.78 17.41 -0.82
N HIS A 224 26.75 17.16 -1.72
CA HIS A 224 27.27 15.82 -1.96
C HIS A 224 27.99 15.32 -0.71
N VAL A 225 27.31 14.55 0.14
CA VAL A 225 27.96 13.76 1.20
C VAL A 225 28.80 12.68 0.51
N THR A 226 30.12 12.87 0.50
CA THR A 226 31.10 11.93 -0.02
C THR A 226 31.18 10.71 0.89
N ASP A 227 30.49 9.63 0.52
CA ASP A 227 30.54 8.36 1.26
C ASP A 227 31.86 7.61 0.98
N ASN A 228 32.47 7.07 2.02
CA ASN A 228 33.83 6.53 1.95
C ASN A 228 33.87 5.12 1.33
N GLY A 229 34.10 5.05 0.01
CA GLY A 229 34.67 3.88 -0.69
C GLY A 229 33.82 2.61 -0.79
N ALA A 230 32.67 2.53 -0.11
CA ALA A 230 31.73 1.42 -0.26
C ALA A 230 31.05 1.43 -1.65
N LYS A 231 30.72 0.25 -2.18
CA LYS A 231 30.11 0.05 -3.51
C LYS A 231 28.61 0.41 -3.54
N ASN A 232 28.27 1.63 -3.14
CA ASN A 232 26.91 2.15 -3.20
C ASN A 232 26.53 2.47 -4.65
N MET A 233 25.23 2.39 -4.95
CA MET A 233 24.70 2.87 -6.24
C MET A 233 24.91 4.38 -6.37
N PRO A 234 25.10 4.91 -7.60
CA PRO A 234 24.81 6.30 -7.87
C PRO A 234 23.34 6.56 -7.51
N HIS A 235 23.08 7.59 -6.73
CA HIS A 235 21.73 7.92 -6.30
C HIS A 235 20.90 8.47 -7.48
N GLU A 236 19.56 8.60 -7.36
CA GLU A 236 18.70 9.18 -8.42
C GLU A 236 19.23 10.51 -8.98
N THR A 237 19.84 11.35 -8.12
CA THR A 237 20.55 12.60 -8.44
C THR A 237 21.73 12.38 -9.40
N ASP A 238 22.48 11.31 -9.16
CA ASP A 238 23.72 10.96 -9.83
C ASP A 238 23.42 10.20 -11.14
N LEU A 239 22.17 9.77 -11.33
CA LEU A 239 21.67 9.08 -12.52
C LEU A 239 20.97 10.03 -13.51
N LEU A 240 20.72 11.29 -13.14
CA LEU A 240 20.00 12.28 -13.98
C LEU A 240 20.64 12.54 -15.36
N HIS A 241 21.93 12.24 -15.51
CA HIS A 241 22.70 12.44 -16.74
C HIS A 241 22.82 11.18 -17.62
N LEU A 242 22.33 10.02 -17.15
CA LEU A 242 22.39 8.74 -17.87
C LEU A 242 21.15 8.51 -18.74
N SER A 243 21.27 7.70 -19.78
CA SER A 243 20.09 7.28 -20.55
C SER A 243 19.29 6.21 -19.80
N ASN A 244 18.02 6.05 -20.16
CA ASN A 244 17.18 4.98 -19.61
C ASN A 244 17.76 3.56 -19.90
N GLN A 245 18.65 3.42 -20.88
CA GLN A 245 19.30 2.14 -21.20
C GLN A 245 20.52 1.88 -20.31
N ASP A 246 21.32 2.91 -20.00
CA ASP A 246 22.46 2.79 -19.09
C ASP A 246 21.97 2.50 -17.65
N ILE A 247 20.89 3.15 -17.23
CA ILE A 247 20.23 2.89 -15.94
C ILE A 247 19.68 1.46 -15.88
N LYS A 248 19.16 0.92 -17.00
CA LYS A 248 18.71 -0.48 -17.09
C LYS A 248 19.83 -1.48 -16.91
N GLU A 249 20.97 -1.24 -17.57
CA GLU A 249 22.12 -2.14 -17.49
C GLU A 249 22.81 -2.04 -16.13
N LEU A 250 22.92 -0.84 -15.54
CA LEU A 250 23.38 -0.64 -14.16
C LEU A 250 22.50 -1.39 -13.14
N LEU A 251 21.17 -1.26 -13.25
CA LEU A 251 20.23 -2.03 -12.42
C LEU A 251 20.39 -3.55 -12.60
N LYS A 252 20.69 -4.01 -13.83
CA LYS A 252 20.91 -5.42 -14.17
C LYS A 252 22.20 -5.95 -13.54
N THR A 253 23.34 -5.30 -13.76
CA THR A 253 24.62 -5.65 -13.11
C THR A 253 24.50 -5.71 -11.59
N ARG A 254 23.64 -4.86 -10.99
CA ARG A 254 23.32 -4.92 -9.56
C ARG A 254 22.40 -6.10 -9.20
N ARG A 255 21.43 -6.48 -10.04
CA ARG A 255 20.62 -7.70 -9.85
C ARG A 255 21.46 -8.98 -9.90
N ASP A 256 22.52 -9.00 -10.70
CA ASP A 256 23.44 -10.13 -10.79
C ASP A 256 24.23 -10.36 -9.47
N THR A 257 24.14 -9.45 -8.50
CA THR A 257 24.70 -9.60 -7.13
C THR A 257 23.73 -10.19 -6.10
N TYR A 258 22.50 -10.52 -6.50
CA TYR A 258 21.47 -11.11 -5.64
C TYR A 258 21.45 -12.63 -5.80
N SER A 259 21.29 -13.36 -4.71
CA SER A 259 21.20 -14.83 -4.73
C SER A 259 19.89 -15.34 -5.35
N LEU A 260 18.85 -14.48 -5.40
CA LEU A 260 17.58 -14.71 -6.08
C LEU A 260 17.05 -13.42 -6.71
N GLN A 261 16.42 -13.55 -7.88
CA GLN A 261 15.67 -12.46 -8.50
C GLN A 261 14.29 -12.28 -7.88
N LEU A 262 13.74 -11.08 -8.04
CA LEU A 262 12.35 -10.78 -7.71
C LEU A 262 11.66 -10.28 -8.98
N ALA A 263 10.45 -10.75 -9.22
CA ALA A 263 9.55 -10.23 -10.24
C ALA A 263 8.14 -10.11 -9.68
N VAL A 264 7.29 -9.37 -10.38
CA VAL A 264 5.89 -9.17 -9.99
C VAL A 264 4.95 -9.35 -11.16
N MET A 265 3.84 -10.04 -10.91
CA MET A 265 2.73 -10.22 -11.85
C MET A 265 1.50 -9.55 -11.24
N MET A 266 0.81 -8.70 -12.00
CA MET A 266 -0.41 -8.03 -11.54
C MET A 266 -1.51 -8.05 -12.61
N TYR A 267 -2.74 -8.30 -12.16
CA TYR A 267 -3.93 -8.27 -13.02
C TYR A 267 -4.38 -6.83 -13.28
N ASN A 268 -5.05 -6.63 -14.41
CA ASN A 268 -5.68 -5.36 -14.74
C ASN A 268 -6.95 -5.60 -15.59
N ASP A 269 -7.91 -6.38 -15.10
CA ASP A 269 -9.26 -6.43 -15.68
C ASP A 269 -10.16 -5.30 -15.16
N PHE A 270 -9.96 -4.77 -13.95
CA PHE A 270 -10.84 -3.74 -13.41
C PHE A 270 -10.33 -2.32 -13.67
N GLY A 271 -9.04 -2.13 -13.97
CA GLY A 271 -8.45 -0.82 -14.22
C GLY A 271 -7.70 -0.28 -13.00
N ASP A 272 -6.98 -1.14 -12.28
CA ASP A 272 -6.47 -0.86 -10.95
C ASP A 272 -5.58 0.41 -10.89
N ARG A 273 -5.91 1.27 -9.93
CA ARG A 273 -5.26 2.56 -9.66
C ARG A 273 -3.85 2.37 -9.05
N ASN A 274 -3.60 1.23 -8.41
CA ASN A 274 -2.38 0.89 -7.68
C ASN A 274 -1.20 0.50 -8.57
N ILE A 275 -1.43 0.06 -9.83
CA ILE A 275 -0.38 -0.47 -10.74
C ILE A 275 0.86 0.43 -10.82
N SER A 276 0.66 1.74 -10.90
CA SER A 276 1.76 2.72 -10.94
C SER A 276 2.60 2.77 -9.65
N ALA A 277 1.98 2.52 -8.48
CA ALA A 277 2.69 2.47 -7.21
C ALA A 277 3.36 1.10 -6.98
N VAL A 278 2.73 0.00 -7.43
CA VAL A 278 3.37 -1.33 -7.49
C VAL A 278 4.62 -1.29 -8.36
N MET A 279 4.55 -0.64 -9.52
CA MET A 279 5.68 -0.41 -10.43
C MET A 279 6.81 0.42 -9.79
N ARG A 280 6.46 1.44 -9.00
CA ARG A 280 7.41 2.26 -8.22
C ARG A 280 8.08 1.42 -7.13
N ASN A 281 7.31 0.65 -6.34
CA ASN A 281 7.84 -0.29 -5.36
C ASN A 281 8.77 -1.35 -6.00
N ALA A 282 8.40 -1.87 -7.18
CA ALA A 282 9.17 -2.88 -7.90
C ALA A 282 10.50 -2.34 -8.45
N ASN A 283 10.55 -1.07 -8.91
CA ASN A 283 11.83 -0.43 -9.20
C ASN A 283 12.66 -0.27 -7.93
N VAL A 284 12.08 0.26 -6.84
CA VAL A 284 12.77 0.51 -5.57
C VAL A 284 13.44 -0.74 -5.00
N TYR A 285 12.87 -1.93 -5.12
CA TYR A 285 13.49 -3.19 -4.66
C TYR A 285 14.28 -3.94 -5.75
N ASN A 286 14.50 -3.28 -6.89
CA ASN A 286 15.20 -3.76 -8.07
C ASN A 286 14.71 -5.16 -8.48
N CYS A 287 13.39 -5.25 -8.73
CA CYS A 287 12.80 -6.39 -9.41
C CYS A 287 13.29 -6.46 -10.86
N GLU A 288 13.43 -7.67 -11.39
CA GLU A 288 13.84 -7.92 -12.77
C GLU A 288 12.81 -7.38 -13.76
N LYS A 289 11.52 -7.65 -13.52
CA LYS A 289 10.41 -7.24 -14.38
C LYS A 289 9.06 -7.14 -13.65
N MET A 290 8.12 -6.46 -14.28
CA MET A 290 6.69 -6.44 -13.96
C MET A 290 5.88 -6.99 -15.13
N ILE A 291 4.99 -7.95 -14.89
CA ILE A 291 4.01 -8.46 -15.84
C ILE A 291 2.66 -7.81 -15.52
N VAL A 292 2.01 -7.19 -16.51
CA VAL A 292 0.66 -6.64 -16.39
C VAL A 292 -0.28 -7.39 -17.34
N VAL A 293 -1.26 -8.08 -16.77
CA VAL A 293 -2.20 -8.94 -17.51
C VAL A 293 -3.45 -8.17 -17.92
N ASN A 294 -4.04 -8.53 -19.06
CA ASN A 294 -5.27 -7.96 -19.62
C ASN A 294 -5.09 -6.49 -20.06
N ARG A 295 -5.55 -5.48 -19.29
CA ARG A 295 -5.53 -4.09 -19.78
C ARG A 295 -4.12 -3.50 -19.71
N ARG A 296 -3.64 -2.98 -20.83
CA ARG A 296 -2.37 -2.23 -20.91
C ARG A 296 -2.45 -0.78 -20.36
N LYS A 297 -3.65 -0.30 -20.00
CA LYS A 297 -3.91 1.10 -19.62
C LYS A 297 -4.03 1.26 -18.10
N PHE A 298 -3.19 2.14 -17.54
CA PHE A 298 -3.18 2.53 -16.12
C PHE A 298 -2.76 4.01 -15.96
N ASN A 299 -2.91 4.59 -14.76
CA ASN A 299 -2.54 5.99 -14.48
C ASN A 299 -1.02 6.15 -14.30
N ARG A 300 -0.27 6.20 -15.42
CA ARG A 300 1.21 6.28 -15.48
C ARG A 300 1.85 7.41 -14.65
N ARG A 301 1.10 8.42 -14.20
CA ARG A 301 1.62 9.52 -13.37
C ARG A 301 2.21 9.05 -12.03
N GLY A 302 1.59 8.06 -11.39
CA GLY A 302 2.05 7.55 -10.10
C GLY A 302 3.37 6.75 -10.14
N ALA A 303 3.81 6.35 -11.34
CA ALA A 303 5.06 5.61 -11.54
C ALA A 303 6.30 6.52 -11.59
N VAL A 304 6.14 7.85 -11.67
CA VAL A 304 7.22 8.86 -11.60
C VAL A 304 8.39 8.61 -12.59
N GLY A 305 8.12 7.93 -13.72
CA GLY A 305 9.14 7.62 -14.73
C GLY A 305 9.74 6.22 -14.64
N THR A 306 9.51 5.46 -13.56
CA THR A 306 10.00 4.06 -13.40
C THR A 306 9.60 3.15 -14.55
N GLN A 307 8.46 3.41 -15.21
CA GLN A 307 8.01 2.71 -16.42
C GLN A 307 8.93 2.84 -17.65
N LYS A 308 10.01 3.64 -17.56
CA LYS A 308 11.07 3.74 -18.58
C LYS A 308 12.24 2.78 -18.33
N VAL A 309 12.49 2.44 -17.07
CA VAL A 309 13.71 1.72 -16.60
C VAL A 309 13.43 0.34 -16.00
N LEU A 310 12.23 0.09 -15.47
CA LEU A 310 11.79 -1.28 -15.19
C LEU A 310 11.48 -2.01 -16.51
N ASP A 311 11.75 -3.31 -16.58
CA ASP A 311 11.22 -4.16 -17.65
C ASP A 311 9.73 -4.43 -17.41
N VAL A 312 8.86 -4.13 -18.37
CA VAL A 312 7.40 -4.24 -18.20
C VAL A 312 6.77 -4.98 -19.38
N VAL A 313 6.29 -6.19 -19.10
CA VAL A 313 5.64 -7.09 -20.05
C VAL A 313 4.13 -6.91 -19.98
N TYR A 314 3.44 -6.91 -21.13
CA TYR A 314 1.99 -6.73 -21.22
C TYR A 314 1.30 -7.84 -22.01
N THR A 315 0.77 -8.82 -21.31
CA THR A 315 0.01 -9.96 -21.87
C THR A 315 -1.49 -9.67 -21.85
N PRO A 316 -2.28 -10.11 -22.84
CA PRO A 316 -3.73 -9.96 -22.80
C PRO A 316 -4.41 -11.07 -21.97
N THR A 317 -3.80 -12.24 -21.84
CA THR A 317 -4.30 -13.39 -21.08
C THR A 317 -3.30 -13.90 -20.05
N VAL A 318 -3.77 -14.74 -19.12
CA VAL A 318 -2.91 -15.43 -18.15
C VAL A 318 -2.04 -16.49 -18.81
N ASP A 319 -2.59 -17.22 -19.77
CA ASP A 319 -1.90 -18.36 -20.38
C ASP A 319 -0.69 -17.89 -21.20
N GLU A 320 -0.77 -16.70 -21.81
CA GLU A 320 0.36 -15.98 -22.43
C GLU A 320 1.38 -15.43 -21.42
N CYS A 321 1.09 -15.42 -20.11
CA CYS A 321 2.08 -15.08 -19.08
C CYS A 321 3.06 -16.23 -18.82
N THR A 322 2.65 -17.49 -19.05
CA THR A 322 3.38 -18.69 -18.62
C THR A 322 4.88 -18.67 -18.96
N PRO A 323 5.32 -18.28 -20.18
CA PRO A 323 6.75 -18.22 -20.52
C PRO A 323 7.57 -17.20 -19.70
N PHE A 324 6.91 -16.20 -19.10
CA PHE A 324 7.55 -15.19 -18.24
C PHE A 324 7.57 -15.59 -16.75
N LEU A 325 6.86 -16.66 -16.39
CA LEU A 325 6.89 -17.27 -15.06
C LEU A 325 8.02 -18.32 -14.93
N ASP A 326 8.66 -18.69 -16.04
CA ASP A 326 9.68 -19.74 -16.07
C ASP A 326 10.94 -19.38 -15.24
N GLY A 327 11.47 -20.39 -14.57
CA GLY A 327 12.54 -20.29 -13.59
C GLY A 327 12.18 -19.56 -12.28
N TYR A 328 10.92 -19.14 -12.07
CA TYR A 328 10.47 -18.49 -10.83
C TYR A 328 9.62 -19.42 -9.95
N ALA A 329 9.82 -19.36 -8.64
CA ALA A 329 8.84 -19.87 -7.69
C ALA A 329 7.65 -18.89 -7.61
N VAL A 330 6.45 -19.36 -7.91
CA VAL A 330 5.23 -18.53 -7.99
C VAL A 330 4.59 -18.39 -6.61
N TRP A 331 4.57 -17.17 -6.05
CA TRP A 331 4.05 -16.88 -4.72
C TRP A 331 2.81 -15.96 -4.80
N LEU A 332 1.67 -16.41 -4.27
CA LEU A 332 0.40 -15.66 -4.28
C LEU A 332 0.33 -14.66 -3.12
N LEU A 333 0.16 -13.36 -3.37
CA LEU A 333 -0.04 -12.38 -2.30
C LEU A 333 -1.47 -12.44 -1.76
N TYR A 334 -1.64 -12.82 -0.49
CA TYR A 334 -2.96 -12.96 0.12
C TYR A 334 -3.65 -11.59 0.32
N PRO A 335 -4.90 -11.40 -0.15
CA PRO A 335 -5.51 -10.07 -0.23
C PRO A 335 -6.21 -9.58 1.05
N TYR A 336 -6.61 -10.45 1.98
CA TYR A 336 -7.35 -10.15 3.23
C TYR A 336 -8.66 -9.34 3.12
N TYR A 337 -9.16 -9.01 1.92
CA TYR A 337 -10.44 -8.32 1.81
C TYR A 337 -11.60 -9.23 2.24
N PRO A 338 -12.54 -8.74 3.06
CA PRO A 338 -13.84 -9.38 3.17
C PRO A 338 -14.64 -9.14 1.89
N PHE A 339 -15.39 -10.15 1.44
CA PHE A 339 -16.25 -10.07 0.25
C PHE A 339 -15.49 -9.77 -1.06
N LEU A 340 -14.38 -10.48 -1.30
CA LEU A 340 -13.59 -10.44 -2.52
C LEU A 340 -14.44 -10.58 -3.80
N HIS A 341 -14.03 -9.93 -4.88
CA HIS A 341 -14.31 -10.45 -6.22
C HIS A 341 -13.42 -11.66 -6.48
N VAL A 342 -13.97 -12.86 -6.29
CA VAL A 342 -13.27 -14.10 -6.59
C VAL A 342 -13.35 -14.37 -8.10
N TYR A 343 -12.20 -14.44 -8.77
CA TYR A 343 -12.14 -14.85 -10.17
C TYR A 343 -12.52 -16.32 -10.31
N GLY A 344 -13.53 -16.65 -11.11
CA GLY A 344 -13.86 -18.04 -11.39
C GLY A 344 -15.11 -18.25 -12.25
N LYS A 345 -15.31 -19.50 -12.69
CA LYS A 345 -16.46 -19.91 -13.52
C LYS A 345 -17.77 -19.96 -12.72
N ASP A 346 -17.67 -20.05 -11.40
CA ASP A 346 -18.79 -20.17 -10.45
C ASP A 346 -19.48 -18.83 -10.15
N PHE A 347 -18.96 -17.73 -10.71
CA PHE A 347 -19.60 -16.42 -10.71
C PHE A 347 -20.21 -16.18 -12.09
N THR A 348 -21.54 -16.07 -12.12
CA THR A 348 -22.28 -15.80 -13.35
C THR A 348 -21.89 -14.45 -13.92
N ARG A 349 -22.21 -14.21 -15.19
CA ARG A 349 -22.04 -12.89 -15.80
C ARG A 349 -22.80 -11.79 -15.05
N ALA A 350 -23.92 -12.11 -14.40
CA ALA A 350 -24.64 -11.17 -13.53
C ALA A 350 -23.85 -10.84 -12.25
N ASP A 351 -23.21 -11.83 -11.61
CA ASP A 351 -22.29 -11.60 -10.47
C ASP A 351 -21.08 -10.72 -10.82
N GLN A 352 -20.73 -10.62 -12.11
CA GLN A 352 -19.62 -9.82 -12.64
C GLN A 352 -20.06 -8.42 -13.13
N GLU A 353 -21.35 -8.26 -13.45
CA GLU A 353 -21.99 -7.01 -13.89
C GLU A 353 -22.61 -6.21 -12.73
N ASP A 354 -22.69 -6.78 -11.51
CA ASP A 354 -22.93 -6.00 -10.27
C ASP A 354 -21.88 -4.89 -10.13
N GLY A 355 -22.36 -3.67 -9.87
CA GLY A 355 -21.51 -2.50 -9.73
C GLY A 355 -20.74 -2.45 -8.41
N THR A 356 -21.08 -3.29 -7.43
CA THR A 356 -20.51 -3.24 -6.08
C THR A 356 -19.66 -4.48 -5.76
N PHE A 357 -18.47 -4.25 -5.20
CA PHE A 357 -17.62 -5.34 -4.72
C PHE A 357 -18.15 -5.97 -3.43
N LEU A 358 -18.85 -5.21 -2.59
CA LEU A 358 -19.38 -5.69 -1.30
C LEU A 358 -20.62 -6.57 -1.48
N ARG A 359 -20.44 -7.88 -1.37
CA ARG A 359 -21.53 -8.88 -1.40
C ARG A 359 -21.63 -9.60 -0.04
N PRO A 360 -22.09 -8.92 1.03
CA PRO A 360 -22.02 -9.41 2.42
C PRO A 360 -22.91 -10.63 2.73
N HIS A 361 -23.81 -11.00 1.81
CA HIS A 361 -24.72 -12.13 1.94
C HIS A 361 -24.40 -13.27 0.95
N ASP A 362 -23.30 -13.16 0.19
CA ASP A 362 -22.87 -14.22 -0.73
C ASP A 362 -22.31 -15.42 0.05
N PRO A 363 -22.93 -16.62 -0.02
CA PRO A 363 -22.48 -17.79 0.75
C PRO A 363 -21.02 -18.15 0.47
N ARG A 364 -20.58 -18.02 -0.79
CA ARG A 364 -19.20 -18.31 -1.21
C ARG A 364 -18.21 -17.44 -0.43
N LEU A 365 -18.54 -16.16 -0.26
CA LEU A 365 -17.67 -15.19 0.43
C LEU A 365 -17.74 -15.32 1.96
N LEU A 366 -18.88 -15.79 2.48
CA LEU A 366 -19.02 -16.19 3.88
C LEU A 366 -18.20 -17.45 4.20
N GLU A 367 -18.07 -18.41 3.28
CA GLU A 367 -17.17 -19.56 3.41
C GLU A 367 -15.71 -19.11 3.51
N TRP A 368 -15.22 -18.25 2.60
CA TRP A 368 -13.87 -17.66 2.71
C TRP A 368 -13.64 -17.02 4.09
N LEU A 369 -14.61 -16.24 4.61
CA LEU A 369 -14.50 -15.59 5.93
C LEU A 369 -14.56 -16.58 7.10
N SER A 370 -15.36 -17.65 7.00
CA SER A 370 -15.53 -18.66 8.06
C SER A 370 -14.24 -19.37 8.46
N THR A 371 -13.24 -19.37 7.56
CA THR A 371 -11.93 -20.02 7.75
C THR A 371 -10.98 -19.24 8.65
N GLY A 372 -11.29 -17.97 8.95
CA GLY A 372 -10.34 -17.05 9.59
C GLY A 372 -9.09 -16.77 8.74
N HIS A 373 -9.15 -16.99 7.42
CA HIS A 373 -8.04 -16.91 6.47
C HIS A 373 -6.92 -17.96 6.63
N VAL A 374 -7.15 -19.05 7.38
CA VAL A 374 -6.20 -20.17 7.53
C VAL A 374 -6.32 -21.12 6.35
N LEU A 375 -5.21 -21.54 5.72
CA LEU A 375 -5.21 -22.43 4.53
C LEU A 375 -5.41 -23.92 4.86
N SER A 376 -6.40 -24.18 5.72
CA SER A 376 -6.88 -25.54 6.00
C SER A 376 -7.59 -26.15 4.78
N PRO A 377 -7.81 -27.48 4.73
CA PRO A 377 -8.62 -28.14 3.69
C PRO A 377 -10.08 -27.65 3.55
N ARG A 378 -10.56 -26.77 4.45
CA ARG A 378 -11.87 -26.09 4.34
C ARG A 378 -11.80 -24.72 3.65
N HIS A 379 -10.61 -24.18 3.43
CA HIS A 379 -10.45 -22.87 2.80
C HIS A 379 -10.73 -22.98 1.29
N PRO A 380 -11.57 -22.12 0.68
CA PRO A 380 -11.97 -22.32 -0.73
C PRO A 380 -10.82 -22.31 -1.75
N LEU A 381 -9.71 -21.59 -1.48
CA LEU A 381 -8.47 -21.73 -2.27
C LEU A 381 -7.92 -23.16 -2.24
N CYS A 382 -7.91 -23.79 -1.06
CA CYS A 382 -7.35 -25.12 -0.80
C CYS A 382 -8.29 -26.24 -1.22
N GLN A 383 -9.61 -26.03 -1.19
CA GLN A 383 -10.60 -26.95 -1.77
C GLN A 383 -10.43 -27.07 -3.29
N ARG A 384 -10.08 -25.96 -3.97
CA ARG A 384 -9.79 -25.93 -5.41
C ARG A 384 -8.35 -26.36 -5.74
N HIS A 385 -7.40 -26.05 -4.87
CA HIS A 385 -5.98 -26.31 -5.04
C HIS A 385 -5.37 -26.91 -3.75
N PRO A 386 -5.56 -28.23 -3.50
CA PRO A 386 -5.10 -28.89 -2.27
C PRO A 386 -3.59 -28.85 -2.05
N GLN A 387 -2.80 -28.62 -3.11
CA GLN A 387 -1.35 -28.42 -3.01
C GLN A 387 -0.97 -27.14 -2.24
N LEU A 388 -1.91 -26.20 -2.06
CA LEU A 388 -1.74 -24.96 -1.29
C LEU A 388 -2.14 -25.07 0.19
N CYS A 389 -2.63 -26.23 0.65
CA CYS A 389 -2.78 -26.51 2.08
C CYS A 389 -1.42 -26.39 2.79
N ASP A 390 -1.39 -25.69 3.91
CA ASP A 390 -0.19 -25.50 4.75
C ASP A 390 1.01 -24.91 3.97
N LYS A 391 0.72 -24.13 2.91
CA LYS A 391 1.71 -23.42 2.07
C LYS A 391 1.78 -21.92 2.36
N GLU A 392 1.41 -21.48 3.56
CA GLU A 392 1.67 -20.12 4.00
C GLU A 392 3.17 -19.79 4.04
N VAL A 393 3.46 -18.49 3.91
CA VAL A 393 4.71 -17.81 4.30
C VAL A 393 4.28 -16.49 4.91
N PHE A 394 4.77 -16.16 6.10
CA PHE A 394 4.35 -14.96 6.83
C PHE A 394 5.47 -13.91 6.86
N LEU A 395 5.17 -12.66 6.47
CA LEU A 395 6.17 -11.59 6.47
C LEU A 395 6.51 -11.06 7.87
N ASP A 396 5.58 -11.25 8.82
CA ASP A 396 5.73 -10.96 10.25
C ASP A 396 6.24 -12.17 11.07
N ASP A 397 6.88 -13.13 10.39
CA ASP A 397 7.75 -14.16 10.96
C ASP A 397 8.96 -14.32 10.04
N GLU A 398 10.11 -13.85 10.51
CA GLU A 398 11.32 -13.89 9.70
C GLU A 398 11.89 -15.31 9.50
N GLN A 399 11.64 -16.24 10.43
CA GLN A 399 12.11 -17.62 10.29
C GLN A 399 11.34 -18.35 9.18
N SER A 400 10.00 -18.20 9.18
CA SER A 400 9.12 -18.69 8.10
C SER A 400 9.55 -18.16 6.72
N LEU A 401 9.90 -16.87 6.64
CA LEU A 401 10.35 -16.25 5.40
C LEU A 401 11.76 -16.69 4.98
N LEU A 402 12.69 -16.82 5.92
CA LEU A 402 14.06 -17.29 5.71
C LEU A 402 14.06 -18.72 5.13
N GLU A 403 13.29 -19.62 5.73
CA GLU A 403 13.13 -21.00 5.27
C GLU A 403 12.47 -21.07 3.89
N ALA A 404 11.44 -20.26 3.64
CA ALA A 404 10.78 -20.22 2.34
C ALA A 404 11.69 -19.69 1.21
N VAL A 405 12.46 -18.61 1.45
CA VAL A 405 13.42 -18.08 0.47
C VAL A 405 14.59 -19.05 0.27
N GLY A 406 15.08 -19.69 1.35
CA GLY A 406 16.09 -20.73 1.29
C GLY A 406 15.64 -21.94 0.46
N ALA A 407 14.40 -22.41 0.64
CA ALA A 407 13.84 -23.51 -0.14
C ALA A 407 13.76 -23.19 -1.65
N VAL A 408 13.43 -21.95 -2.02
CA VAL A 408 13.44 -21.49 -3.43
C VAL A 408 14.86 -21.57 -4.01
N LYS A 409 15.87 -21.07 -3.27
CA LYS A 409 17.29 -21.12 -3.65
C LYS A 409 17.79 -22.57 -3.80
N SER A 410 17.49 -23.43 -2.84
CA SER A 410 17.90 -24.85 -2.85
C SER A 410 17.19 -25.69 -3.93
N SER A 411 16.00 -25.28 -4.38
CA SER A 411 15.26 -25.95 -5.45
C SER A 411 15.71 -25.52 -6.86
N GLY A 412 16.72 -24.64 -6.97
CA GLY A 412 17.30 -24.22 -8.24
C GLY A 412 16.51 -23.17 -9.02
N TYR A 413 15.48 -22.56 -8.42
CA TYR A 413 14.79 -21.43 -9.04
C TYR A 413 15.72 -20.20 -9.11
N ARG A 414 15.57 -19.42 -10.19
CA ARG A 414 16.28 -18.16 -10.42
C ARG A 414 15.73 -17.01 -9.56
N GLY A 415 14.50 -17.12 -9.06
CA GLY A 415 13.87 -16.06 -8.28
C GLY A 415 12.48 -16.39 -7.76
N ILE A 416 11.83 -15.38 -7.16
CA ILE A 416 10.43 -15.42 -6.73
C ILE A 416 9.59 -14.49 -7.61
N MET A 417 8.47 -15.00 -8.12
CA MET A 417 7.45 -14.23 -8.82
C MET A 417 6.30 -13.95 -7.86
N LEU A 418 6.16 -12.69 -7.42
CA LEU A 418 5.05 -12.27 -6.56
C LEU A 418 3.81 -11.99 -7.42
N VAL A 419 2.76 -12.79 -7.25
CA VAL A 419 1.48 -12.65 -7.95
C VAL A 419 0.55 -11.80 -7.09
N VAL A 420 0.16 -10.65 -7.63
CA VAL A 420 -0.56 -9.58 -6.93
C VAL A 420 -1.98 -9.48 -7.50
N PRO A 421 -3.02 -9.75 -6.70
CA PRO A 421 -4.40 -9.56 -7.14
C PRO A 421 -4.73 -8.06 -7.30
N GLU A 422 -5.78 -7.75 -8.07
CA GLU A 422 -6.34 -6.39 -8.08
C GLU A 422 -6.98 -6.03 -6.72
N GLU A 423 -7.06 -4.74 -6.43
CA GLU A 423 -7.66 -4.23 -5.20
C GLU A 423 -9.11 -4.74 -5.03
N GLY A 424 -9.36 -5.50 -3.95
CA GLY A 424 -10.67 -6.12 -3.68
C GLY A 424 -10.92 -7.46 -4.40
N ALA A 425 -9.94 -8.01 -5.13
CA ALA A 425 -10.07 -9.27 -5.87
C ALA A 425 -9.25 -10.43 -5.27
N SER A 426 -9.61 -11.67 -5.61
CA SER A 426 -8.78 -12.85 -5.34
C SER A 426 -7.60 -12.93 -6.33
N THR A 427 -6.71 -13.90 -6.12
CA THR A 427 -5.86 -14.41 -7.20
C THR A 427 -6.69 -15.14 -8.27
N HIS A 428 -6.14 -15.32 -9.46
CA HIS A 428 -6.85 -15.89 -10.62
C HIS A 428 -6.52 -17.38 -10.81
N LEU A 429 -7.56 -18.21 -10.99
CA LEU A 429 -7.49 -19.69 -11.04
C LEU A 429 -6.24 -20.26 -11.73
N ASN A 430 -6.00 -19.91 -13.00
CA ASN A 430 -4.88 -20.46 -13.79
C ASN A 430 -3.48 -20.20 -13.19
N VAL A 431 -3.31 -19.24 -12.26
CA VAL A 431 -2.04 -19.03 -11.53
C VAL A 431 -2.07 -19.64 -10.13
N GLU A 432 -3.24 -19.86 -9.56
CA GLU A 432 -3.41 -20.62 -8.32
C GLU A 432 -3.07 -22.12 -8.53
N GLU A 433 -3.29 -22.64 -9.73
CA GLU A 433 -2.90 -23.99 -10.14
C GLU A 433 -1.37 -24.21 -10.08
N ILE A 434 -0.59 -23.26 -10.59
CA ILE A 434 0.88 -23.29 -10.63
C ILE A 434 1.55 -22.61 -9.43
N ALA A 435 0.78 -22.22 -8.40
CA ALA A 435 1.31 -21.57 -7.21
C ALA A 435 2.09 -22.54 -6.31
N HIS A 436 3.18 -22.04 -5.73
CA HIS A 436 4.10 -22.81 -4.88
C HIS A 436 3.94 -22.46 -3.39
N LYS A 437 3.57 -21.21 -3.10
CA LYS A 437 3.38 -20.64 -1.75
C LYS A 437 2.32 -19.55 -1.78
N VAL A 438 1.71 -19.28 -0.62
CA VAL A 438 0.80 -18.16 -0.40
C VAL A 438 1.41 -17.23 0.65
N LEU A 439 1.63 -15.98 0.28
CA LEU A 439 2.34 -14.98 1.08
C LEU A 439 1.35 -14.11 1.86
N PHE A 440 1.47 -14.16 3.18
CA PHE A 440 0.66 -13.40 4.13
C PHE A 440 1.47 -12.22 4.68
N ILE A 441 0.91 -11.01 4.59
CA ILE A 441 1.45 -9.78 5.20
C ILE A 441 1.63 -9.95 6.72
N THR A 442 0.73 -10.68 7.36
CA THR A 442 0.75 -10.98 8.80
C THR A 442 -0.15 -12.18 9.12
N HIS A 443 0.20 -12.93 10.16
CA HIS A 443 -0.60 -14.03 10.67
C HIS A 443 -2.07 -13.62 10.94
N PRO A 444 -3.09 -14.27 10.33
CA PRO A 444 -4.49 -13.88 10.50
C PRO A 444 -4.98 -13.79 11.95
N HIS A 445 -4.47 -14.64 12.85
CA HIS A 445 -4.83 -14.60 14.27
C HIS A 445 -4.36 -13.34 15.01
N ARG A 446 -3.42 -12.56 14.44
CA ARG A 446 -2.97 -11.26 14.99
C ARG A 446 -3.88 -10.10 14.58
N LEU A 447 -4.88 -10.35 13.72
CA LEU A 447 -5.78 -9.36 13.17
C LEU A 447 -7.16 -9.39 13.86
N GLN A 448 -7.66 -8.22 14.29
CA GLN A 448 -9.01 -8.11 14.88
C GLN A 448 -10.10 -8.45 13.85
N SER A 449 -10.78 -9.59 14.04
CA SER A 449 -11.74 -10.19 13.11
C SER A 449 -12.97 -9.33 12.79
N LYS A 450 -13.29 -8.34 13.63
CA LYS A 450 -14.44 -7.43 13.45
C LYS A 450 -14.17 -6.25 12.52
N VAL A 451 -12.90 -5.95 12.19
CA VAL A 451 -12.54 -4.80 11.34
C VAL A 451 -12.58 -5.22 9.87
N GLN A 452 -13.04 -4.33 8.99
CA GLN A 452 -12.97 -4.52 7.54
C GLN A 452 -11.51 -4.42 7.05
N ARG A 453 -11.04 -5.42 6.28
CA ARG A 453 -9.61 -5.64 6.02
C ARG A 453 -9.24 -5.58 4.53
N GLY A 454 -7.96 -5.82 4.25
CA GLY A 454 -7.31 -5.73 2.94
C GLY A 454 -6.44 -4.48 2.79
N LEU A 455 -5.12 -4.69 2.62
CA LEU A 455 -4.20 -3.67 2.13
C LEU A 455 -4.28 -3.65 0.60
N ASN A 456 -4.30 -2.45 0.00
CA ASN A 456 -4.28 -2.37 -1.45
C ASN A 456 -2.89 -2.78 -2.01
N PRO A 457 -2.81 -3.15 -3.31
CA PRO A 457 -1.58 -3.60 -3.93
C PRO A 457 -0.38 -2.66 -3.72
N ALA A 458 -0.60 -1.34 -3.62
CA ALA A 458 0.47 -0.38 -3.36
C ALA A 458 1.13 -0.54 -1.97
N LEU A 459 0.36 -0.82 -0.92
CA LEU A 459 0.89 -1.01 0.44
C LEU A 459 1.40 -2.43 0.66
N SER A 460 0.66 -3.44 0.17
CA SER A 460 1.00 -4.84 0.38
C SER A 460 2.27 -5.25 -0.39
N THR A 461 2.47 -4.77 -1.62
CA THR A 461 3.72 -5.04 -2.37
C THR A 461 4.92 -4.28 -1.81
N ALA A 462 4.74 -3.11 -1.20
CA ALA A 462 5.82 -2.39 -0.53
C ALA A 462 6.41 -3.22 0.62
N ILE A 463 5.53 -3.75 1.48
CA ILE A 463 5.91 -4.65 2.58
C ILE A 463 6.53 -5.95 2.03
N ALA A 464 5.89 -6.58 1.03
CA ALA A 464 6.36 -7.84 0.46
C ALA A 464 7.75 -7.73 -0.18
N PHE A 465 7.99 -6.73 -1.02
CA PHE A 465 9.30 -6.56 -1.65
C PHE A 465 10.38 -6.20 -0.64
N GLU A 466 10.09 -5.37 0.37
CA GLU A 466 11.06 -5.06 1.42
C GLU A 466 11.49 -6.33 2.15
N ARG A 467 10.53 -7.04 2.76
CA ARG A 467 10.81 -8.21 3.60
C ARG A 467 11.49 -9.33 2.80
N ILE A 468 11.02 -9.64 1.58
CA ILE A 468 11.66 -10.67 0.75
C ILE A 468 13.04 -10.21 0.27
N ARG A 469 13.22 -8.95 -0.17
CA ARG A 469 14.53 -8.48 -0.65
C ARG A 469 15.56 -8.45 0.48
N THR A 470 15.18 -7.98 1.68
CA THR A 470 16.04 -7.98 2.87
C THR A 470 16.52 -9.40 3.22
N ILE A 471 15.67 -10.42 3.06
CA ILE A 471 16.05 -11.83 3.29
C ILE A 471 16.92 -12.39 2.17
N ILE A 472 16.61 -12.13 0.89
CA ILE A 472 17.49 -12.50 -0.24
C ILE A 472 18.87 -11.85 -0.11
N ASP A 473 18.95 -10.65 0.45
CA ASP A 473 20.21 -9.94 0.66
C ASP A 473 21.07 -10.53 1.81
N SER A 474 20.45 -11.39 2.62
CA SER A 474 21.03 -12.01 3.83
C SER A 474 21.31 -13.51 3.68
N VAL A 475 21.06 -14.11 2.49
CA VAL A 475 21.15 -15.56 2.20
C VAL A 475 21.90 -15.88 0.92
#